data_AF-A0A290Z408-F1
#
_entry.id   AF-A0A290Z408-F1
#
_cell.length_a   1.000
_cell.length_b   1.000
_cell.length_c   1.000
_cell.angle_alpha   90.00
_cell.angle_beta   90.00
_cell.angle_gamma   90.00
#
_symmetry.space_group_name_H-M   'P 1'
#
loop_
_entity.id
_entity.type
_entity.pdbx_description
1 polymer ?
#
loop_
_entity_poly.entity_id
_entity_poly.type
_entity_poly.pdbx_seq_one_letter_code
_entity_poly.pdbx_strand_id
1 'polypeptide(L)'
;MRLVDGVRPDEPGVPVPVLLVDPAGTPGERAAAALRRHCVEGVGVLFLMGSDGWARQELRDRVLAVEVVVHPFTLGQVDVDPEDFPERVGDSVLLLRAEAEVDPERFARAAGETALLTAGPEVELADALAGAARKVLLLGPPPAAVPG
;
A
#
# COMPACT_ATOMS: atom_id res chain seq x y z
N MET A 1 -0.33 10.18 2.58
CA MET A 1 -1.32 9.51 1.69
C MET A 1 -2.12 10.55 0.90
N ARG A 2 -2.49 10.24 -0.35
CA ARG A 2 -3.41 11.06 -1.19
C ARG A 2 -4.20 10.16 -2.15
N LEU A 3 -5.40 10.58 -2.59
CA LEU A 3 -6.10 9.93 -3.71
C LEU A 3 -5.54 10.44 -5.05
N VAL A 4 -5.19 9.52 -5.95
CA VAL A 4 -4.57 9.83 -7.25
C VAL A 4 -5.22 9.03 -8.36
N ASP A 5 -5.46 9.69 -9.49
CA ASP A 5 -5.99 9.07 -10.71
C ASP A 5 -4.82 8.66 -11.62
N GLY A 6 -5.04 7.76 -12.57
CA GLY A 6 -4.00 7.36 -13.54
C GLY A 6 -2.93 6.43 -12.99
N VAL A 7 -3.08 5.95 -11.75
CA VAL A 7 -2.21 4.93 -11.15
C VAL A 7 -2.38 3.58 -11.85
N ARG A 8 -3.64 3.24 -12.18
CA ARG A 8 -4.00 2.06 -12.95
C ARG A 8 -4.04 2.38 -14.45
N PRO A 9 -3.15 1.79 -15.27
CA PRO A 9 -3.11 2.09 -16.70
C PRO A 9 -4.37 1.66 -17.46
N ASP A 10 -5.04 0.61 -16.98
CA ASP A 10 -6.27 0.05 -17.54
C ASP A 10 -7.52 0.85 -17.14
N GLU A 11 -7.50 1.49 -15.96
CA GLU A 11 -8.60 2.29 -15.42
C GLU A 11 -8.11 3.69 -14.96
N PRO A 12 -7.60 4.54 -15.87
CA PRO A 12 -6.92 5.77 -15.48
C PRO A 12 -7.82 6.82 -14.82
N GLY A 13 -9.13 6.71 -14.95
CA GLY A 13 -10.11 7.61 -14.31
C GLY A 13 -10.52 7.20 -12.89
N VAL A 14 -10.07 6.04 -12.40
CA VAL A 14 -10.44 5.52 -11.08
C VAL A 14 -9.41 6.00 -10.04
N PRO A 15 -9.83 6.74 -9.00
CA PRO A 15 -8.92 7.16 -7.94
C PRO A 15 -8.38 5.97 -7.15
N VAL A 16 -7.12 6.05 -6.76
CA VAL A 16 -6.46 5.06 -5.90
C VAL A 16 -5.81 5.78 -4.71
N PRO A 17 -6.00 5.32 -3.46
CA PRO A 17 -5.20 5.75 -2.33
C PRO A 17 -3.72 5.42 -2.58
N VAL A 18 -2.89 6.45 -2.59
CA VAL A 18 -1.44 6.35 -2.75
C VAL A 18 -0.75 6.63 -1.42
N LEU A 19 0.02 5.65 -0.99
CA LEU A 19 0.95 5.71 0.12
C LEU A 19 2.36 5.92 -0.42
N LEU A 20 3.01 7.00 0.02
CA LEU A 20 4.44 7.20 -0.16
C LEU A 20 5.14 6.58 1.03
N VAL A 21 6.12 5.72 0.78
CA VAL A 21 6.95 5.10 1.81
C VAL A 21 8.41 5.44 1.58
N ASP A 22 9.07 5.95 2.61
CA ASP A 22 10.50 6.23 2.57
C ASP A 22 11.30 4.92 2.78
N PRO A 23 12.13 4.50 1.81
CA PRO A 23 12.97 3.30 1.98
C PRO A 23 14.05 3.47 3.07
N ALA A 24 14.30 4.68 3.53
CA ALA A 24 15.15 5.00 4.69
C ALA A 24 14.35 5.41 5.94
N GLY A 25 13.02 5.35 5.87
CA GLY A 25 12.10 5.84 6.91
C GLY A 25 11.95 4.89 8.09
N THR A 26 10.76 4.85 8.67
CA THR A 26 10.40 3.98 9.81
C THR A 26 10.53 2.48 9.46
N PRO A 27 10.63 1.56 10.45
CA PRO A 27 10.67 0.13 10.18
C PRO A 27 9.54 -0.37 9.26
N GLY A 28 8.31 0.12 9.45
CA GLY A 28 7.17 -0.20 8.60
C GLY A 28 7.32 0.29 7.16
N GLU A 29 7.81 1.52 6.96
CA GLU A 29 8.06 2.05 5.61
C GLU A 29 9.17 1.29 4.89
N ARG A 30 10.26 0.97 5.59
CA ARG A 30 11.37 0.18 5.03
C ARG A 30 10.92 -1.22 4.64
N ALA A 31 10.12 -1.86 5.49
CA ALA A 31 9.58 -3.18 5.20
C ALA A 31 8.57 -3.13 4.04
N ALA A 32 7.69 -2.12 3.98
CA ALA A 32 6.77 -1.95 2.85
C ALA A 32 7.50 -1.69 1.53
N ALA A 33 8.56 -0.87 1.56
CA ALA A 33 9.42 -0.67 0.40
C ALA A 33 10.15 -1.96 -0.02
N ALA A 34 10.44 -2.86 0.92
CA ALA A 34 11.08 -4.15 0.65
C ALA A 34 10.15 -5.15 -0.06
N LEU A 35 8.83 -5.09 0.16
CA LEU A 35 7.83 -6.01 -0.41
C LEU A 35 7.92 -6.14 -1.93
N ARG A 36 8.36 -5.10 -2.64
CA ARG A 36 8.56 -5.11 -4.10
C ARG A 36 9.46 -6.26 -4.58
N ARG A 37 10.34 -6.77 -3.71
CA ARG A 37 11.24 -7.91 -4.00
C ARG A 37 10.49 -9.25 -4.09
N HIS A 38 9.26 -9.29 -3.58
CA HIS A 38 8.38 -10.47 -3.54
C HIS A 38 7.05 -10.22 -4.27
N CYS A 39 7.01 -9.29 -5.22
CA CYS A 39 5.79 -8.98 -5.97
C CYS A 39 5.79 -9.62 -7.36
N VAL A 40 4.60 -9.81 -7.91
CA VAL A 40 4.39 -10.24 -9.28
C VAL A 40 4.32 -9.02 -10.19
N GLU A 41 5.05 -9.04 -11.30
CA GLU A 41 5.01 -7.95 -12.28
C GLU A 41 3.83 -8.12 -13.24
N GLY A 42 3.02 -7.08 -13.35
CA GLY A 42 1.99 -6.93 -14.38
C GLY A 42 2.34 -5.83 -15.38
N VAL A 43 1.35 -5.33 -16.10
CA VAL A 43 1.56 -4.28 -17.10
C VAL A 43 1.78 -2.92 -16.39
N GLY A 44 3.03 -2.57 -16.16
CA GLY A 44 3.45 -1.27 -15.62
C GLY A 44 3.27 -1.10 -14.11
N VAL A 45 2.88 -2.16 -13.39
CA VAL A 45 2.69 -2.18 -11.93
C VAL A 45 3.16 -3.52 -11.34
N LEU A 46 3.43 -3.53 -10.04
CA LEU A 46 3.67 -4.72 -9.24
C LEU A 46 2.42 -5.04 -8.43
N PHE A 47 2.12 -6.33 -8.26
CA PHE A 47 1.05 -6.80 -7.40
C PHE A 47 1.62 -7.62 -6.26
N LEU A 48 1.18 -7.34 -5.04
CA LEU A 48 1.30 -8.29 -3.94
C LEU A 48 0.07 -9.20 -3.97
N MET A 49 0.27 -10.51 -3.93
CA MET A 49 -0.84 -11.45 -3.90
C MET A 49 -1.59 -11.32 -2.57
N GLY A 50 -2.92 -11.45 -2.60
CA GLY A 50 -3.74 -11.35 -1.38
C GLY A 50 -3.42 -12.43 -0.32
N SER A 51 -2.79 -13.54 -0.71
CA SER A 51 -2.24 -14.57 0.17
C SER A 51 -0.99 -14.13 0.94
N ASP A 52 -0.39 -13.01 0.54
CA ASP A 52 0.91 -12.53 1.03
C ASP A 52 0.71 -11.22 1.81
N GLY A 53 -0.25 -10.40 1.41
CA GLY A 53 -0.69 -9.22 2.14
C GLY A 53 -1.78 -8.44 1.42
N TRP A 54 -2.34 -7.45 2.11
CA TRP A 54 -3.44 -6.62 1.60
C TRP A 54 -3.43 -5.23 2.24
N ALA A 55 -4.25 -4.33 1.72
CA ALA A 55 -4.53 -3.04 2.33
C ALA A 55 -5.98 -3.00 2.86
N ARG A 56 -6.16 -2.75 4.15
CA ARG A 56 -7.46 -2.42 4.73
C ARG A 56 -7.68 -0.92 4.63
N GLN A 57 -8.84 -0.50 4.13
CA GLN A 57 -9.22 0.90 3.98
C GLN A 57 -10.46 1.17 4.82
N GLU A 58 -10.43 2.23 5.61
CA GLU A 58 -11.58 2.67 6.42
C GLU A 58 -11.72 4.19 6.35
N LEU A 59 -12.84 4.68 5.84
CA LEU A 59 -13.17 6.10 5.85
C LEU A 59 -14.09 6.41 7.05
N ARG A 60 -13.64 7.29 7.94
CA ARG A 60 -14.48 7.86 9.01
C ARG A 60 -14.56 9.37 8.82
N ASP A 61 -15.78 9.87 8.61
CA ASP A 61 -16.07 11.25 8.21
C ASP A 61 -15.30 11.67 6.94
N ARG A 62 -14.13 12.28 7.10
CA ARG A 62 -13.23 12.71 6.01
C ARG A 62 -11.83 12.14 6.12
N VAL A 63 -11.55 11.35 7.15
CA VAL A 63 -10.23 10.76 7.38
C VAL A 63 -10.25 9.33 6.86
N LEU A 64 -9.49 9.10 5.80
CA LEU A 64 -9.21 7.76 5.33
C LEU A 64 -8.04 7.21 6.12
N ALA A 65 -8.24 6.07 6.76
CA ALA A 65 -7.19 5.23 7.32
C ALA A 65 -6.89 4.09 6.34
N VAL A 66 -5.61 3.87 6.07
CA VAL A 66 -5.14 2.73 5.30
C VAL A 66 -4.10 1.98 6.12
N GLU A 67 -4.31 0.67 6.22
CA GLU A 67 -3.46 -0.24 6.96
C GLU A 67 -2.94 -1.30 6.01
N VAL A 68 -1.62 -1.45 5.94
CA VAL A 68 -0.96 -2.50 5.16
C VAL A 68 -0.72 -3.68 6.07
N VAL A 69 -1.30 -4.81 5.73
CA VAL A 69 -1.23 -6.04 6.52
C VAL A 69 -0.54 -7.11 5.69
N VAL A 70 0.40 -7.82 6.30
CA VAL A 70 1.27 -8.77 5.59
C VAL A 70 1.40 -10.06 6.40
N HIS A 71 1.44 -11.20 5.71
CA HIS A 71 1.69 -12.48 6.36
C HIS A 71 3.17 -12.60 6.80
N PRO A 72 3.46 -13.18 7.98
CA PRO A 72 4.83 -13.34 8.47
C PRO A 72 5.76 -14.05 7.49
N PHE A 73 5.25 -15.05 6.76
CA PHE A 73 6.01 -15.75 5.73
C PHE A 73 6.56 -14.79 4.67
N THR A 74 5.73 -13.86 4.19
CA THR A 74 6.08 -12.86 3.17
C THR A 74 7.16 -11.90 3.66
N LEU A 75 7.12 -11.49 4.93
CA LEU A 75 8.18 -10.67 5.52
C LEU A 75 9.52 -11.41 5.54
N GLY A 76 9.52 -12.70 5.85
CA GLY A 76 10.70 -13.55 5.76
C GLY A 76 11.29 -13.63 4.35
N GLN A 77 10.48 -13.51 3.29
CA GLN A 77 10.97 -13.49 1.90
C GLN A 77 11.70 -12.20 1.52
N VAL A 78 11.61 -11.16 2.34
CA VAL A 78 12.24 -9.85 2.09
C VAL A 78 13.20 -9.43 3.20
N ASP A 79 13.68 -10.41 3.98
CA ASP A 79 14.63 -10.26 5.08
C ASP A 79 14.14 -9.32 6.19
N VAL A 80 12.85 -9.37 6.50
CA VAL A 80 12.22 -8.61 7.60
C VAL A 80 11.73 -9.58 8.67
N ASP A 81 12.09 -9.34 9.92
CA ASP A 81 11.64 -10.15 11.06
C ASP A 81 10.19 -9.74 11.44
N PRO A 82 9.20 -10.66 11.39
CA PRO A 82 7.84 -10.36 11.81
C PRO A 82 7.72 -9.92 13.27
N GLU A 83 8.66 -10.33 14.13
CA GLU A 83 8.65 -9.97 15.56
C GLU A 83 8.94 -8.48 15.80
N ASP A 84 9.47 -7.76 14.80
CA ASP A 84 9.63 -6.30 14.84
C ASP A 84 8.27 -5.56 14.79
N PHE A 85 7.18 -6.27 14.49
CA PHE A 85 5.82 -5.72 14.31
C PHE A 85 4.83 -6.38 15.29
N PRO A 86 4.65 -5.82 16.50
CA PRO A 86 3.86 -6.47 17.55
C PRO A 86 2.35 -6.45 17.30
N GLU A 87 1.87 -5.59 16.40
CA GLU A 87 0.45 -5.47 16.07
C GLU A 87 0.01 -6.58 15.11
N ARG A 88 -1.02 -7.34 15.52
CA ARG A 88 -1.50 -8.54 14.81
C ARG A 88 -2.90 -8.33 14.24
N VAL A 89 -3.13 -8.88 13.05
CA VAL A 89 -4.43 -8.95 12.38
C VAL A 89 -4.67 -10.40 11.99
N GLY A 90 -5.36 -11.14 12.86
CA GLY A 90 -5.40 -12.61 12.79
C GLY A 90 -3.98 -13.19 12.83
N ASP A 91 -3.64 -14.02 11.84
CA ASP A 91 -2.30 -14.63 11.70
C ASP A 91 -1.30 -13.73 10.95
N SER A 92 -1.69 -12.49 10.62
CA SER A 92 -0.87 -11.51 9.91
C SER A 92 -0.36 -10.41 10.85
N VAL A 93 0.58 -9.60 10.37
CA VAL A 93 1.08 -8.41 11.06
C VAL A 93 0.58 -7.13 10.39
N LEU A 94 0.30 -6.12 11.21
CA LEU A 94 0.13 -4.76 10.72
C LEU A 94 1.51 -4.15 10.47
N LEU A 95 1.81 -3.84 9.22
CA LEU A 95 3.12 -3.33 8.80
C LEU A 95 3.24 -1.82 8.96
N LEU A 96 2.20 -1.11 8.53
CA LEU A 96 2.10 0.35 8.67
C LEU A 96 0.64 0.77 8.61
N ARG A 97 0.36 1.91 9.25
CA ARG A 97 -0.90 2.62 9.19
C ARG A 97 -0.64 4.05 8.74
N ALA A 98 -1.44 4.53 7.80
CA ALA A 98 -1.41 5.89 7.33
C ALA A 98 -2.81 6.49 7.35
N GLU A 99 -2.91 7.75 7.76
CA GLU A 99 -4.16 8.49 7.78
C GLU A 99 -4.02 9.78 7.00
N ALA A 100 -5.07 10.17 6.29
CA ALA A 100 -5.13 11.47 5.63
C ALA A 100 -6.58 11.90 5.44
N GLU A 101 -6.78 13.22 5.46
CA GLU A 101 -8.02 13.79 4.95
C GLU A 101 -8.14 13.55 3.44
N VAL A 102 -9.32 13.08 3.03
CA VAL A 102 -9.69 12.86 1.64
C VAL A 102 -11.10 13.38 1.39
N ASP A 103 -11.41 13.68 0.13
CA ASP A 103 -12.78 13.96 -0.29
C ASP A 103 -13.60 12.64 -0.29
N PRO A 104 -14.66 12.51 0.55
CA PRO A 104 -15.50 11.32 0.60
C PRO A 104 -16.16 10.96 -0.73
N GLU A 105 -16.60 11.96 -1.51
CA GLU A 105 -17.26 11.70 -2.80
C GLU A 105 -16.28 11.16 -3.84
N ARG A 106 -15.03 11.62 -3.76
CA ARG A 106 -13.95 11.08 -4.58
C ARG A 106 -13.54 9.68 -4.12
N PHE A 107 -13.47 9.45 -2.81
CA PHE A 107 -13.17 8.12 -2.27
C PHE A 107 -14.25 7.09 -2.60
N ALA A 108 -15.53 7.48 -2.64
CA ALA A 108 -16.63 6.60 -3.05
C ALA A 108 -16.50 6.07 -4.49
N ARG A 109 -15.68 6.71 -5.33
CA ARG A 109 -15.34 6.26 -6.69
C ARG A 109 -14.03 5.48 -6.76
N ALA A 110 -13.29 5.39 -5.67
CA ALA A 110 -11.97 4.78 -5.64
C ALA A 110 -12.05 3.25 -5.84
N ALA A 111 -10.99 2.68 -6.42
CA ALA A 111 -10.82 1.24 -6.42
C ALA A 111 -10.60 0.74 -4.97
N GLY A 112 -10.96 -0.52 -4.71
CA GLY A 112 -10.66 -1.18 -3.43
C GLY A 112 -9.17 -1.47 -3.19
N GLU A 113 -8.31 -1.13 -4.15
CA GLU A 113 -6.86 -1.31 -4.07
C GLU A 113 -6.17 -0.08 -3.46
N THR A 114 -4.98 -0.29 -2.91
CA THR A 114 -4.08 0.77 -2.46
C THR A 114 -2.76 0.67 -3.19
N ALA A 115 -2.21 1.81 -3.60
CA ALA A 115 -0.91 1.90 -4.22
C ALA A 115 0.17 2.32 -3.21
N LEU A 116 1.29 1.60 -3.20
CA LEU A 116 2.52 1.94 -2.51
C LEU A 116 3.56 2.45 -3.52
N LEU A 117 4.10 3.63 -3.25
CA LEU A 117 5.23 4.21 -3.98
C LEU A 117 6.41 4.40 -3.02
N THR A 118 7.57 3.92 -3.43
CA THR A 118 8.81 4.17 -2.68
C THR A 118 9.45 5.47 -3.14
N ALA A 119 9.59 6.44 -2.25
CA ALA A 119 10.24 7.71 -2.54
C ALA A 119 10.79 8.31 -1.24
N GLY A 120 11.92 9.02 -1.33
CA GLY A 120 12.46 9.75 -0.18
C GLY A 120 11.57 10.95 0.20
N PRO A 121 11.74 11.52 1.40
CA PRO A 121 10.84 12.55 1.94
C PRO A 121 10.86 13.87 1.14
N GLU A 122 11.94 14.14 0.42
CA GLU A 122 12.11 15.33 -0.44
C GLU A 122 11.47 15.17 -1.83
N VAL A 123 10.96 13.98 -2.16
CA VAL A 123 10.39 13.71 -3.48
C VAL A 123 8.89 13.96 -3.46
N GLU A 124 8.45 14.91 -4.28
CA GLU A 124 7.03 15.19 -4.45
C GLU A 124 6.30 14.00 -5.07
N LEU A 125 5.03 13.81 -4.68
CA LEU A 125 4.22 12.71 -5.19
C LEU A 125 4.11 12.71 -6.72
N ALA A 126 3.97 13.89 -7.32
CA ALA A 126 3.89 14.05 -8.77
C ALA A 126 5.17 13.56 -9.47
N ASP A 127 6.34 13.77 -8.86
CA ASP A 127 7.64 13.35 -9.39
C ASP A 127 7.91 11.87 -9.13
N ALA A 128 7.59 11.38 -7.92
CA ALA A 128 7.63 9.96 -7.56
C ALA A 128 6.74 9.12 -8.48
N LEU A 129 5.59 9.70 -8.85
CA LEU A 129 4.86 9.25 -9.99
C LEU A 129 5.76 9.46 -11.22
N ALA A 130 5.95 10.62 -11.82
CA ALA A 130 6.52 10.78 -13.18
C ALA A 130 7.81 9.98 -13.57
N GLY A 131 8.61 9.50 -12.61
CA GLY A 131 9.82 8.71 -12.82
C GLY A 131 9.68 7.42 -13.68
N ALA A 132 10.63 7.22 -14.60
CA ALA A 132 10.67 6.09 -15.53
C ALA A 132 10.92 4.70 -14.88
N ALA A 133 11.26 4.65 -13.59
CA ALA A 133 11.47 3.42 -12.82
C ALA A 133 10.23 2.99 -12.01
N ARG A 134 9.05 3.61 -12.25
CA ARG A 134 7.77 3.29 -11.61
C ARG A 134 7.53 1.77 -11.60
N LYS A 135 7.72 1.16 -10.44
CA LYS A 135 7.08 -0.10 -10.10
C LYS A 135 6.18 0.18 -8.91
N VAL A 136 5.04 0.82 -9.21
CA VAL A 136 3.97 1.04 -8.23
C VAL A 136 3.52 -0.31 -7.73
N LEU A 137 3.51 -0.50 -6.42
CA LEU A 137 3.01 -1.73 -5.81
C LEU A 137 1.53 -1.57 -5.49
N LEU A 138 0.68 -2.38 -6.09
CA LEU A 138 -0.73 -2.47 -5.80
C LEU A 138 -1.01 -3.57 -4.77
N LEU A 139 -1.76 -3.19 -3.74
CA LEU A 139 -2.29 -4.05 -2.69
C LEU A 139 -3.80 -4.18 -2.91
N GLY A 140 -4.29 -5.41 -2.97
CA GLY A 140 -5.73 -5.69 -2.98
C GLY A 140 -6.41 -5.39 -1.64
N PRO A 141 -7.76 -5.40 -1.62
CA PRO A 141 -8.53 -5.33 -0.37
C PRO A 141 -8.30 -6.58 0.50
N PRO A 142 -8.72 -6.56 1.78
CA PRO A 142 -8.65 -7.74 2.63
C PRO A 142 -9.38 -8.93 1.99
N PRO A 143 -8.85 -10.17 2.11
CA PRO A 143 -9.58 -11.34 1.68
C PRO A 143 -10.87 -11.48 2.50
N ALA A 144 -11.93 -11.97 1.88
CA ALA A 144 -13.30 -12.00 2.44
C ALA A 144 -13.45 -12.76 3.79
N ALA A 145 -12.41 -13.48 4.23
CA ALA A 145 -12.42 -14.31 5.43
C ALA A 145 -11.64 -13.73 6.63
N VAL A 146 -11.07 -12.51 6.54
CA VAL A 146 -10.36 -11.90 7.66
C VAL A 146 -11.31 -10.98 8.43
N PRO A 147 -11.76 -11.34 9.65
CA PRO A 147 -12.54 -10.44 10.48
C PRO A 147 -11.66 -9.26 10.95
N GLY A 148 -12.28 -8.08 10.99
CA GLY A 148 -11.63 -6.81 11.32
C GLY A 148 -11.38 -6.57 12.80
#